data_AF-A0A7X7CZN7-F1
#
_entry.id   AF-A0A7X7CZN7-F1
#
_cell.length_a   1.000
_cell.length_b   1.000
_cell.length_c   1.000
_cell.angle_alpha   90.00
_cell.angle_beta   90.00
_cell.angle_gamma   90.00
#
_symmetry.space_group_name_H-M   'P 1'
#
loop_
_entity.id
_entity.type
_entity.pdbx_description
1 polymer ?
#
loop_
_entity_poly.entity_id
_entity_poly.type
_entity_poly.pdbx_seq_one_letter_code
_entity_poly.pdbx_strand_id
1 'polypeptide(L)'
;MKNIICIILIACIFFGCEKEGGTLSHKIKYSTSPSTFKSVSKSAAESYYSDLGTYVTSITPRHFSAKLNIMMYYDFWESGDNSSHMISYIEGHDNDPNYEISLYVDFSNNQEVTYEPILYCTDGRDGLFGQKQVSMRYFYFVPYYFIQEIEIPEEYGDEIPSLGYEGTYSTDPITGKQYYKVNQLAFLEKVFGVPDHHPYGYLFGNTDRTYIFNEDCTDLPQSEEYPCGGSQPLIRSNKYNAVTVTMPDKGEEVEMYSTISFDTENLIQVYAGNDNVPYTMDDIFVYAPNYWERISVKLEIR
;
A
#
# COMPACT_ATOMS: atom_id res chain seq x y z
N MET A 1 -24.36 1.23 59.44
CA MET A 1 -23.26 2.04 58.86
C MET A 1 -22.33 1.23 57.96
N LYS A 2 -21.82 0.06 58.36
CA LYS A 2 -20.97 -0.80 57.49
C LYS A 2 -21.61 -1.19 56.15
N ASN A 3 -22.91 -1.52 56.13
CA ASN A 3 -23.59 -1.93 54.89
C ASN A 3 -23.84 -0.78 53.90
N ILE A 4 -23.86 0.48 54.37
CA ILE A 4 -24.03 1.66 53.51
C ILE A 4 -22.69 1.99 52.82
N ILE A 5 -21.57 1.79 53.51
CA ILE A 5 -20.22 2.00 52.96
C ILE A 5 -19.93 1.01 51.82
N CYS A 6 -20.35 -0.26 51.95
CA CYS A 6 -20.18 -1.24 50.87
C CYS A 6 -21.02 -0.92 49.62
N ILE A 7 -22.23 -0.37 49.77
CA ILE A 7 -23.07 0.00 48.62
C ILE A 7 -22.49 1.21 47.88
N ILE A 8 -21.91 2.19 48.60
CA ILE A 8 -21.25 3.35 48.00
C ILE A 8 -19.96 2.93 47.28
N LEU A 9 -19.16 2.03 47.86
CA LEU A 9 -17.94 1.50 47.21
C LEU A 9 -18.26 0.70 45.94
N ILE A 10 -19.33 -0.09 45.93
CA ILE A 10 -19.77 -0.81 44.71
C ILE A 10 -20.31 0.18 43.68
N ALA A 11 -21.06 1.22 44.08
CA ALA A 11 -21.53 2.25 43.16
C ALA A 11 -20.38 3.06 42.54
N CYS A 12 -19.31 3.34 43.29
CA CYS A 12 -18.10 3.99 42.76
C CYS A 12 -17.31 3.10 41.78
N ILE A 13 -17.44 1.77 41.85
CA ILE A 13 -16.84 0.85 40.88
C ILE A 13 -17.64 0.82 39.56
N PHE A 14 -18.94 1.15 39.59
CA PHE A 14 -19.80 1.23 38.40
C PHE A 14 -19.88 2.62 37.75
N PHE A 15 -19.34 3.67 38.39
CA PHE A 15 -18.93 4.88 37.67
C PHE A 15 -17.63 4.57 36.90
N GLY A 16 -17.76 3.74 35.88
CA GLY A 16 -16.71 3.54 34.90
C GLY A 16 -16.28 4.89 34.32
N CYS A 17 -15.00 5.04 34.00
CA CYS A 17 -14.52 6.19 33.23
C CYS A 17 -15.38 6.33 31.98
N GLU A 18 -16.27 7.32 31.95
CA GLU A 18 -16.91 7.73 30.72
C GLU A 18 -15.83 8.34 29.84
N LYS A 19 -15.67 7.84 28.61
CA LYS A 19 -14.81 8.51 27.62
C LYS A 19 -15.27 9.96 27.50
N GLU A 20 -14.32 10.89 27.58
CA GLU A 20 -14.59 12.31 27.41
C GLU A 20 -14.79 12.68 25.94
N GLY A 21 -14.35 11.82 25.00
CA GLY A 21 -14.49 11.98 23.55
C GLY A 21 -15.49 11.02 22.89
N GLY A 22 -15.77 11.26 21.61
CA GLY A 22 -16.52 10.34 20.76
C GLY A 22 -15.69 9.16 20.26
N THR A 23 -16.14 8.53 19.17
CA THR A 23 -15.49 7.36 18.58
C THR A 23 -15.04 7.66 17.15
N LEU A 24 -13.79 7.34 16.84
CA LEU A 24 -13.24 7.39 15.50
C LEU A 24 -13.05 5.94 15.00
N SER A 25 -13.67 5.58 13.89
CA SER A 25 -13.61 4.22 13.31
C SER A 25 -13.04 4.25 11.90
N HIS A 26 -12.16 3.31 11.55
CA HIS A 26 -11.44 3.36 10.28
C HIS A 26 -11.68 2.10 9.44
N LYS A 27 -12.06 2.29 8.17
CA LYS A 27 -12.28 1.22 7.20
C LYS A 27 -11.47 1.47 5.95
N ILE A 28 -10.93 0.41 5.36
CA ILE A 28 -10.10 0.50 4.15
C ILE A 28 -10.63 -0.46 3.10
N LYS A 29 -10.78 0.04 1.88
CA LYS A 29 -11.08 -0.74 0.68
C LYS A 29 -9.84 -0.87 -0.20
N TYR A 30 -9.54 -2.09 -0.64
CA TYR A 30 -8.51 -2.39 -1.62
C TYR A 30 -9.17 -2.71 -2.96
N SER A 31 -8.69 -2.13 -4.07
CA SER A 31 -9.32 -2.32 -5.38
C SER A 31 -8.32 -2.30 -6.52
N THR A 32 -8.60 -3.03 -7.60
CA THR A 32 -7.90 -2.86 -8.88
C THR A 32 -8.51 -1.79 -9.79
N SER A 33 -9.62 -1.16 -9.36
CA SER A 33 -10.30 -0.15 -10.17
C SER A 33 -9.48 1.14 -10.21
N PRO A 34 -9.27 1.72 -11.41
CA PRO A 34 -8.59 3.01 -11.54
C PRO A 34 -9.31 4.08 -10.72
N SER A 35 -8.55 4.84 -9.93
CA SER A 35 -9.11 5.98 -9.22
C SER A 35 -9.17 7.21 -10.12
N THR A 36 -10.15 8.08 -9.89
CA THR A 36 -10.39 9.30 -10.68
C THR A 36 -9.45 10.46 -10.33
N PHE A 37 -8.20 10.19 -9.93
CA PHE A 37 -7.20 11.24 -9.79
C PHE A 37 -6.84 11.75 -11.19
N LYS A 38 -7.08 13.04 -11.45
CA LYS A 38 -6.67 13.70 -12.69
C LYS A 38 -5.15 13.64 -12.79
N SER A 39 -4.65 12.64 -13.49
CA SER A 39 -3.33 12.68 -14.08
C SER A 39 -3.23 13.93 -14.96
N VAL A 40 -2.28 14.82 -14.68
CA VAL A 40 -1.95 15.93 -15.60
C VAL A 40 -1.10 15.44 -16.78
N SER A 41 -0.74 14.15 -16.84
CA SER A 41 -0.09 13.61 -18.04
C SER A 41 -1.14 13.32 -19.12
N LYS A 42 -0.96 14.00 -20.27
CA LYS A 42 -1.56 13.64 -21.57
C LYS A 42 -1.57 12.13 -21.68
N SER A 43 -2.71 11.55 -22.07
CA SER A 43 -2.87 10.19 -22.62
C SER A 43 -1.52 9.49 -22.75
N ALA A 44 -1.11 8.73 -21.72
CA ALA A 44 0.12 7.97 -21.81
C ALA A 44 -0.06 7.05 -23.01
N ALA A 45 0.56 7.40 -24.14
CA ALA A 45 0.80 6.43 -25.18
C ALA A 45 1.45 5.23 -24.46
N GLU A 46 1.01 4.01 -24.76
CA GLU A 46 1.59 2.81 -24.15
C GLU A 46 3.11 2.92 -24.24
N SER A 47 3.72 3.14 -23.07
CA SER A 47 5.17 3.28 -22.98
C SER A 47 5.73 1.87 -22.90
N TYR A 48 6.78 1.63 -23.67
CA TYR A 48 7.49 0.36 -23.71
C TYR A 48 8.96 0.61 -23.36
N TYR A 49 9.61 -0.35 -22.73
CA TYR A 49 11.07 -0.38 -22.64
C TYR A 49 11.67 -0.59 -24.03
N SER A 50 12.70 0.19 -24.36
CA SER A 50 13.35 0.16 -25.68
C SER A 50 14.54 -0.81 -25.77
N ASP A 51 14.97 -1.35 -24.63
CA ASP A 51 16.21 -2.08 -24.42
C ASP A 51 15.99 -3.55 -23.99
N LEU A 52 14.75 -4.00 -23.86
CA LEU A 52 14.39 -5.36 -23.44
C LEU A 52 14.04 -6.32 -24.58
N GLY A 53 14.15 -5.89 -25.84
CA GLY A 53 13.79 -6.69 -27.02
C GLY A 53 12.51 -6.22 -27.70
N THR A 54 11.98 -7.05 -28.61
CA THR A 54 10.71 -6.75 -29.30
C THR A 54 9.54 -6.98 -28.35
N TYR A 55 8.66 -5.99 -28.19
CA TYR A 55 7.41 -6.14 -27.43
C TYR A 55 6.55 -7.27 -28.02
N VAL A 56 6.07 -8.17 -27.17
CA VAL A 56 5.25 -9.33 -27.54
C VAL A 56 3.79 -9.07 -27.19
N THR A 57 3.51 -8.88 -25.89
CA THR A 57 2.15 -8.74 -25.37
C THR A 57 2.14 -8.08 -23.98
N SER A 58 0.96 -7.76 -23.48
CA SER A 58 0.74 -7.32 -22.11
C SER A 58 -0.25 -8.26 -21.41
N ILE A 59 -0.04 -8.45 -20.10
CA ILE A 59 -0.82 -9.33 -19.26
C ILE A 59 -1.43 -8.52 -18.12
N THR A 60 -2.74 -8.68 -17.94
CA THR A 60 -3.47 -8.22 -16.75
C THR A 60 -3.53 -9.38 -15.75
N PRO A 61 -2.96 -9.25 -14.55
CA PRO A 61 -3.08 -10.28 -13.52
C PRO A 61 -4.56 -10.54 -13.18
N ARG A 62 -4.94 -11.81 -13.06
CA ARG A 62 -6.29 -12.16 -12.60
C ARG A 62 -6.46 -11.99 -11.10
N HIS A 63 -5.35 -12.05 -10.36
CA HIS A 63 -5.30 -11.79 -8.93
C HIS A 63 -4.11 -10.89 -8.61
N PHE A 64 -4.34 -9.93 -7.72
CA PHE A 64 -3.33 -8.99 -7.25
C PHE A 64 -3.55 -8.72 -5.75
N SER A 65 -2.57 -9.08 -4.95
CA SER A 65 -2.59 -8.92 -3.50
C SER A 65 -1.27 -8.34 -2.98
N ALA A 66 -1.26 -7.87 -1.74
CA ALA A 66 -0.06 -7.42 -1.07
C ALA A 66 0.04 -8.05 0.32
N LYS A 67 1.26 -8.35 0.74
CA LYS A 67 1.58 -8.44 2.16
C LYS A 67 2.06 -7.07 2.61
N LEU A 68 1.40 -6.48 3.60
CA LEU A 68 1.71 -5.13 4.06
C LEU A 68 2.73 -5.14 5.20
N ASN A 69 3.61 -4.13 5.23
CA ASN A 69 4.58 -3.89 6.31
C ASN A 69 4.26 -2.60 7.09
N ILE A 70 4.04 -1.48 6.40
CA ILE A 70 3.69 -0.21 7.03
C ILE A 70 2.50 0.42 6.30
N MET A 71 1.55 0.94 7.06
CA MET A 71 0.43 1.72 6.54
C MET A 71 0.02 2.79 7.55
N MET A 72 0.27 4.06 7.21
CA MET A 72 0.01 5.17 8.14
C MET A 72 -0.37 6.47 7.45
N TYR A 73 -1.25 7.24 8.11
CA TYR A 73 -1.48 8.65 7.82
C TYR A 73 -0.76 9.52 8.84
N TYR A 74 -0.25 10.67 8.43
CA TYR A 74 0.29 11.66 9.35
C TYR A 74 0.18 13.09 8.82
N ASP A 75 0.23 14.06 9.73
CA ASP A 75 0.01 15.48 9.45
C ASP A 75 1.26 16.22 9.00
N PHE A 76 2.39 15.99 9.65
CA PHE A 76 3.70 16.47 9.21
C PHE A 76 4.79 15.52 9.68
N TRP A 77 5.93 15.58 8.99
CA TRP A 77 7.11 14.82 9.39
C TRP A 77 7.98 15.65 10.32
N GLU A 78 8.31 15.14 11.50
CA GLU A 78 9.34 15.71 12.36
C GLU A 78 10.20 14.60 12.98
N SER A 79 11.52 14.69 12.80
CA SER A 79 12.45 13.76 13.43
C SER A 79 12.74 14.19 14.86
N GLY A 80 12.31 13.39 15.84
CA GLY A 80 12.68 13.58 17.25
C GLY A 80 11.78 14.51 18.07
N ASP A 81 10.68 15.00 17.50
CA ASP A 81 9.55 15.56 18.25
C ASP A 81 8.33 14.65 18.08
N ASN A 82 7.62 14.37 19.16
CA ASN A 82 6.41 13.53 19.16
C ASN A 82 5.13 14.37 18.97
N SER A 83 5.27 15.62 18.51
CA SER A 83 4.17 16.54 18.28
C SER A 83 3.35 16.22 17.02
N SER A 84 3.84 15.31 16.16
CA SER A 84 3.10 14.80 15.00
C SER A 84 1.89 13.98 15.41
N HIS A 85 0.81 14.07 14.63
CA HIS A 85 -0.37 13.24 14.77
C HIS A 85 -0.33 12.16 13.71
N MET A 86 -0.12 10.91 14.13
CA MET A 86 -0.05 9.78 13.22
C MET A 86 -1.14 8.78 13.54
N ILE A 87 -1.77 8.27 12.50
CA ILE A 87 -2.67 7.12 12.55
C ILE A 87 -1.95 5.98 11.84
N SER A 88 -1.44 5.03 12.59
CA SER A 88 -0.83 3.80 12.07
C SER A 88 -1.84 2.66 12.12
N TYR A 89 -1.85 1.82 11.10
CA TYR A 89 -2.65 0.59 11.07
C TYR A 89 -1.78 -0.67 11.09
N ILE A 90 -0.56 -0.54 10.56
CA ILE A 90 0.42 -1.61 10.48
C ILE A 90 1.77 -0.92 10.64
N GLU A 91 2.56 -1.37 11.62
CA GLU A 91 3.86 -0.77 11.92
C GLU A 91 4.97 -1.80 12.11
N GLY A 92 4.63 -3.10 12.11
CA GLY A 92 5.65 -4.14 12.03
C GLY A 92 6.50 -4.30 13.29
N HIS A 93 5.99 -3.91 14.47
CA HIS A 93 6.67 -4.05 15.76
C HIS A 93 5.86 -4.89 16.77
N ASP A 94 6.53 -5.46 17.77
CA ASP A 94 5.93 -6.44 18.72
C ASP A 94 4.68 -5.97 19.49
N ASN A 95 4.44 -4.65 19.58
CA ASN A 95 3.25 -4.08 20.24
C ASN A 95 2.11 -3.71 19.28
N ASP A 96 2.23 -3.99 17.98
CA ASP A 96 1.19 -3.69 17.01
C ASP A 96 0.10 -4.77 17.12
N PRO A 97 -1.16 -4.42 17.48
CA PRO A 97 -2.25 -5.37 17.64
C PRO A 97 -2.59 -6.12 16.35
N ASN A 98 -2.11 -5.63 15.20
CA ASN A 98 -2.27 -6.23 13.89
C ASN A 98 -1.00 -7.05 13.45
N TYR A 99 0.07 -7.07 14.26
CA TYR A 99 1.40 -7.65 13.90
C TYR A 99 1.42 -9.17 13.74
N GLU A 100 0.61 -9.93 14.48
CA GLU A 100 0.57 -11.40 14.38
C GLU A 100 0.01 -11.91 13.03
N ILE A 101 -0.47 -11.04 12.17
CA ILE A 101 -0.93 -11.40 10.84
C ILE A 101 -0.04 -10.63 9.86
N SER A 102 0.81 -11.35 9.12
CA SER A 102 1.28 -10.89 7.82
C SER A 102 0.06 -10.46 7.01
N LEU A 103 -0.26 -9.17 7.02
CA LEU A 103 -1.59 -8.77 6.63
C LEU A 103 -1.70 -8.80 5.11
N TYR A 104 -2.32 -9.86 4.62
CA TYR A 104 -2.59 -10.05 3.21
C TYR A 104 -3.87 -9.31 2.84
N VAL A 105 -3.75 -8.44 1.85
CA VAL A 105 -4.88 -7.68 1.30
C VAL A 105 -5.04 -8.01 -0.17
N ASP A 106 -6.28 -8.15 -0.60
CA ASP A 106 -6.65 -8.49 -1.97
C ASP A 106 -7.26 -7.28 -2.68
N PHE A 107 -6.53 -6.74 -3.66
CA PHE A 107 -7.00 -5.66 -4.50
C PHE A 107 -7.99 -6.15 -5.55
N SER A 108 -7.82 -7.38 -6.04
CA SER A 108 -8.61 -7.95 -7.14
C SER A 108 -10.07 -8.25 -6.76
N ASN A 109 -10.38 -8.37 -5.47
CA ASN A 109 -11.73 -8.72 -4.99
C ASN A 109 -12.49 -7.55 -4.34
N ASN A 110 -12.05 -6.29 -4.50
CA ASN A 110 -12.67 -5.14 -3.85
C ASN A 110 -12.81 -5.31 -2.32
N GLN A 111 -11.81 -5.91 -1.67
CA GLN A 111 -11.86 -6.27 -0.26
C GLN A 111 -12.02 -5.02 0.62
N GLU A 112 -12.91 -5.08 1.61
CA GLU A 112 -12.98 -4.11 2.69
C GLU A 112 -12.49 -4.74 4.00
N VAL A 113 -11.64 -4.01 4.72
CA VAL A 113 -11.06 -4.42 6.00
C VAL A 113 -11.19 -3.28 7.00
N THR A 114 -11.56 -3.63 8.23
CA THR A 114 -11.54 -2.73 9.38
C THR A 114 -10.28 -3.02 10.18
N TYR A 115 -9.55 -1.96 10.56
CA TYR A 115 -8.36 -2.04 11.40
C TYR A 115 -8.60 -1.28 12.69
N GLU A 116 -8.01 -1.78 13.78
CA GLU A 116 -7.88 -1.00 14.99
C GLU A 116 -6.70 -0.02 14.81
N PRO A 117 -6.94 1.30 14.80
CA PRO A 117 -5.87 2.27 14.60
C PRO A 117 -5.01 2.43 15.85
N ILE A 118 -3.72 2.65 15.63
CA ILE A 118 -2.76 3.09 16.64
C ILE A 118 -2.55 4.59 16.45
N LEU A 119 -2.79 5.37 17.49
CA LEU A 119 -2.58 6.82 17.46
C LEU A 119 -1.26 7.18 18.13
N TYR A 120 -0.42 7.92 17.40
CA TYR A 120 0.78 8.54 17.95
C TYR A 120 0.58 10.04 18.02
N CYS A 121 0.71 10.58 19.23
CA CYS A 121 0.65 12.00 19.54
C CYS A 121 1.07 12.24 21.00
N THR A 122 1.53 13.44 21.32
CA THR A 122 1.78 13.85 22.71
C THR A 122 0.54 14.32 23.45
N ASP A 123 -0.54 14.65 22.75
CA ASP A 123 -1.74 15.29 23.28
C ASP A 123 -2.97 14.37 23.30
N GLY A 124 -2.76 13.06 23.16
CA GLY A 124 -3.81 12.06 23.02
C GLY A 124 -4.81 12.03 24.18
N ARG A 125 -6.08 11.79 23.85
CA ARG A 125 -7.20 11.73 24.79
C ARG A 125 -8.18 10.63 24.38
N ASP A 126 -8.30 9.58 25.19
CA ASP A 126 -9.30 8.50 25.04
C ASP A 126 -9.36 7.79 23.66
N GLY A 127 -8.23 7.72 22.96
CA GLY A 127 -8.15 7.17 21.60
C GLY A 127 -8.52 8.19 20.52
N LEU A 128 -8.36 9.48 20.81
CA LEU A 128 -8.44 10.61 19.88
C LEU A 128 -7.19 11.51 20.04
N PHE A 129 -6.96 12.38 19.06
CA PHE A 129 -6.00 13.48 19.20
C PHE A 129 -6.56 14.57 20.12
N GLY A 130 -5.69 15.29 20.84
CA GLY A 130 -6.10 16.42 21.67
C GLY A 130 -6.55 17.61 20.82
N GLN A 131 -5.95 17.79 19.65
CA GLN A 131 -6.37 18.77 18.66
C GLN A 131 -7.74 18.42 18.07
N LYS A 132 -8.65 19.41 18.02
CA LYS A 132 -9.98 19.22 17.43
C LYS A 132 -9.94 18.91 15.93
N GLN A 133 -8.95 19.41 15.21
CA GLN A 133 -8.79 19.18 13.77
C GLN A 133 -7.35 18.83 13.45
N VAL A 134 -7.14 17.74 12.70
CA VAL A 134 -5.83 17.28 12.24
C VAL A 134 -5.88 17.10 10.73
N SER A 135 -4.95 17.71 10.01
CA SER A 135 -4.87 17.58 8.55
C SER A 135 -3.92 16.44 8.21
N MET A 136 -4.45 15.30 7.77
CA MET A 136 -3.66 14.18 7.26
C MET A 136 -3.07 14.59 5.92
N ARG A 137 -1.79 14.99 5.90
CA ARG A 137 -1.12 15.50 4.69
C ARG A 137 -0.40 14.40 3.93
N TYR A 138 0.00 13.36 4.64
CA TYR A 138 0.78 12.26 4.10
C TYR A 138 0.09 10.93 4.32
N PHE A 139 0.31 10.03 3.37
CA PHE A 139 0.03 8.61 3.53
C PHE A 139 1.28 7.82 3.15
N TYR A 140 1.78 7.01 4.07
CA TYR A 140 2.99 6.22 3.89
C TYR A 140 2.64 4.74 3.89
N PHE A 141 3.03 4.07 2.81
CA PHE A 141 2.58 2.74 2.46
C PHE A 141 3.77 1.90 2.00
N VAL A 142 4.08 0.87 2.76
CA VAL A 142 5.20 -0.03 2.53
C VAL A 142 4.66 -1.44 2.39
N PRO A 143 4.48 -1.95 1.16
CA PRO A 143 4.25 -3.37 0.97
C PRO A 143 5.54 -4.12 1.31
N TYR A 144 5.43 -5.23 2.03
CA TYR A 144 6.54 -6.18 2.14
C TYR A 144 6.80 -6.83 0.77
N TYR A 145 5.72 -7.18 0.04
CA TYR A 145 5.73 -7.49 -1.38
C TYR A 145 4.30 -7.49 -1.94
N PHE A 146 4.16 -7.28 -3.25
CA PHE A 146 2.97 -7.67 -4.00
C PHE A 146 3.08 -9.12 -4.49
N ILE A 147 1.95 -9.81 -4.55
CA ILE A 147 1.76 -11.13 -5.19
C ILE A 147 0.81 -10.96 -6.36
N GLN A 148 1.14 -11.55 -7.50
CA GLN A 148 0.28 -11.59 -8.67
C GLN A 148 0.09 -13.01 -9.14
N GLU A 149 -1.06 -13.26 -9.76
CA GLU A 149 -1.31 -14.47 -10.52
C GLU A 149 -1.65 -14.10 -11.96
N ILE A 150 -0.86 -14.61 -12.89
CA ILE A 150 -0.95 -14.30 -14.31
C ILE A 150 -1.35 -15.53 -15.10
N GLU A 151 -2.12 -15.33 -16.17
CA GLU A 151 -2.33 -16.34 -17.19
C GLU A 151 -1.09 -16.38 -18.08
N ILE A 152 -0.54 -17.58 -18.30
CA ILE A 152 0.54 -17.77 -19.28
C ILE A 152 -0.10 -17.90 -20.67
N PRO A 153 0.33 -17.08 -21.66
CA PRO A 153 -0.19 -17.17 -23.03
C PRO A 153 -0.11 -18.59 -23.60
N GLU A 154 -1.13 -19.01 -24.34
CA GLU A 154 -1.21 -20.38 -24.89
C GLU A 154 -0.13 -20.65 -25.94
N GLU A 155 0.40 -19.59 -26.56
CA GLU A 155 1.46 -19.63 -27.56
C GLU A 155 2.77 -20.23 -27.03
N TYR A 156 3.01 -20.19 -25.71
CA TYR A 156 4.14 -20.88 -25.08
C TYR A 156 4.00 -22.41 -25.10
N GLY A 157 2.79 -22.96 -25.27
CA GLY A 157 2.56 -24.40 -25.31
C GLY A 157 3.11 -25.14 -24.07
N ASP A 158 4.01 -26.10 -24.30
CA ASP A 158 4.69 -26.87 -23.25
C ASP A 158 5.97 -26.16 -22.72
N GLU A 159 6.41 -25.08 -23.37
CA GLU A 159 7.59 -24.30 -23.01
C GLU A 159 7.22 -23.23 -21.99
N ILE A 160 7.12 -23.64 -20.73
CA ILE A 160 6.77 -22.73 -19.64
C ILE A 160 7.97 -21.78 -19.37
N PRO A 161 7.80 -20.45 -19.50
CA PRO A 161 8.90 -19.51 -19.29
C PRO A 161 9.39 -19.56 -17.85
N SER A 162 10.72 -19.50 -17.68
CA SER A 162 11.32 -19.42 -16.35
C SER A 162 11.39 -17.95 -15.94
N LEU A 163 10.48 -17.55 -15.05
CA LEU A 163 10.47 -16.19 -14.51
C LEU A 163 11.58 -15.93 -13.47
N GLY A 164 12.46 -16.91 -13.21
CA GLY A 164 13.67 -16.73 -12.40
C GLY A 164 13.45 -16.61 -10.88
N TYR A 165 12.20 -16.71 -10.42
CA TYR A 165 11.82 -16.57 -9.00
C TYR A 165 10.99 -17.75 -8.51
N GLU A 166 10.98 -17.97 -7.20
CA GLU A 166 10.08 -18.96 -6.59
C GLU A 166 8.63 -18.54 -6.81
N GLY A 167 7.90 -19.38 -7.54
CA GLY A 167 6.48 -19.20 -7.82
C GLY A 167 5.80 -20.56 -7.98
N THR A 168 4.50 -20.54 -8.18
CA THR A 168 3.70 -21.77 -8.27
C THR A 168 2.89 -21.77 -9.56
N TYR A 169 3.09 -22.81 -10.37
CA TYR A 169 2.25 -23.09 -11.52
C TYR A 169 0.97 -23.80 -11.08
N SER A 170 -0.14 -23.44 -11.72
CA SER A 170 -1.40 -24.15 -11.59
C SER A 170 -2.10 -24.22 -12.95
N THR A 171 -2.93 -25.24 -13.12
CA THR A 171 -3.77 -25.39 -14.32
C THR A 171 -5.22 -25.34 -13.89
N ASP A 172 -6.01 -24.50 -14.53
CA ASP A 172 -7.46 -24.50 -14.34
C ASP A 172 -8.04 -25.81 -14.89
N PRO A 173 -8.68 -26.64 -14.06
CA PRO A 173 -9.17 -27.94 -14.46
C PRO A 173 -10.34 -27.88 -15.47
N ILE A 174 -10.99 -26.72 -15.62
CA ILE A 174 -12.12 -26.52 -16.53
C ILE A 174 -11.62 -25.99 -17.88
N THR A 175 -10.79 -24.95 -17.86
CA THR A 175 -10.36 -24.27 -19.09
C THR A 175 -9.06 -24.82 -19.67
N GLY A 176 -8.27 -25.55 -18.87
CA GLY A 176 -6.93 -26.00 -19.23
C GLY A 176 -5.89 -24.88 -19.24
N LYS A 177 -6.27 -23.64 -18.94
CA LYS A 177 -5.37 -22.48 -18.89
C LYS A 177 -4.33 -22.65 -17.79
N GLN A 178 -3.10 -22.27 -18.11
CA GLN A 178 -1.99 -22.28 -17.16
C GLN A 178 -1.86 -20.91 -16.49
N TYR A 179 -1.62 -20.94 -15.19
CA TYR A 179 -1.42 -19.76 -14.38
C TYR A 179 -0.14 -19.87 -13.57
N TYR A 180 0.51 -18.73 -13.38
CA TYR A 180 1.70 -18.63 -12.54
C TYR A 180 1.49 -17.58 -11.46
N LYS A 181 1.68 -17.99 -10.21
CA LYS A 181 1.60 -17.13 -9.04
C LYS A 181 3.01 -16.82 -8.53
N VAL A 182 3.34 -15.53 -8.43
CA VAL A 182 4.69 -15.07 -8.09
C VAL A 182 4.68 -13.74 -7.36
N ASN A 183 5.81 -13.43 -6.72
CA ASN A 183 6.10 -12.14 -6.10
C ASN A 183 6.55 -11.10 -7.15
N GLN A 184 6.26 -9.82 -6.89
CA GLN A 184 6.70 -8.66 -7.69
C GLN A 184 8.16 -8.66 -8.13
N LEU A 185 9.08 -9.25 -7.35
CA LEU A 185 10.51 -9.24 -7.67
C LEU A 185 10.81 -9.83 -9.07
N ALA A 186 10.01 -10.80 -9.51
CA ALA A 186 10.09 -11.38 -10.85
C ALA A 186 9.93 -10.35 -11.98
N PHE A 187 9.26 -9.24 -11.72
CA PHE A 187 8.93 -8.22 -12.70
C PHE A 187 9.76 -6.93 -12.55
N LEU A 188 10.51 -6.79 -11.45
CA LEU A 188 11.28 -5.58 -11.12
C LEU A 188 12.77 -5.69 -11.50
N GLU A 189 13.37 -6.88 -11.37
CA GLU A 189 14.82 -7.04 -11.47
C GLU A 189 15.39 -6.58 -12.82
N LYS A 190 14.66 -6.82 -13.92
CA LYS A 190 15.11 -6.41 -15.26
C LYS A 190 15.07 -4.89 -15.48
N VAL A 191 14.32 -4.15 -14.65
CA VAL A 191 14.15 -2.70 -14.75
C VAL A 191 15.06 -1.98 -13.76
N PHE A 192 15.13 -2.46 -12.52
CA PHE A 192 15.86 -1.80 -11.44
C PHE A 192 17.20 -2.47 -11.10
N GLY A 193 17.45 -3.68 -11.61
CA GLY A 193 18.61 -4.48 -11.24
C GLY A 193 18.41 -5.21 -9.91
N VAL A 194 19.50 -5.35 -9.16
CA VAL A 194 19.52 -6.06 -7.86
C VAL A 194 18.51 -5.48 -6.85
N PRO A 195 18.00 -6.30 -5.91
CA PRO A 195 16.86 -5.93 -5.05
C PRO A 195 17.03 -4.66 -4.19
N ASP A 196 18.25 -4.25 -3.89
CA ASP A 196 18.57 -3.04 -3.13
C ASP A 196 18.31 -1.73 -3.89
N HIS A 197 18.15 -1.79 -5.22
CA HIS A 197 17.75 -0.66 -6.05
C HIS A 197 16.24 -0.58 -6.31
N HIS A 198 15.45 -1.51 -5.75
CA HIS A 198 14.00 -1.50 -5.93
C HIS A 198 13.37 -0.47 -4.98
N PRO A 199 12.34 0.28 -5.41
CA PRO A 199 11.64 1.16 -4.49
C PRO A 199 11.05 0.40 -3.30
N TYR A 200 11.41 0.79 -2.08
CA TYR A 200 10.98 0.06 -0.89
C TYR A 200 9.52 0.34 -0.50
N GLY A 201 8.99 1.49 -0.91
CA GLY A 201 7.64 1.92 -0.52
C GLY A 201 7.16 3.16 -1.26
N TYR A 202 6.01 3.66 -0.80
CA TYR A 202 5.31 4.80 -1.35
C TYR A 202 5.04 5.83 -0.27
N LEU A 203 5.25 7.08 -0.60
CA LEU A 203 4.86 8.21 0.20
C LEU A 203 4.01 9.17 -0.63
N PHE A 204 2.73 9.23 -0.29
CA PHE A 204 1.74 10.02 -0.98
C PHE A 204 1.51 11.36 -0.27
N GLY A 205 1.22 12.39 -1.05
CA GLY A 205 0.86 13.72 -0.55
C GLY A 205 2.02 14.72 -0.57
N ASN A 206 1.65 16.00 -0.46
CA ASN A 206 2.55 17.16 -0.48
C ASN A 206 3.60 17.19 -1.62
N THR A 207 3.25 16.63 -2.78
CA THR A 207 4.04 16.70 -4.02
C THR A 207 3.11 16.96 -5.21
N ASP A 208 3.61 17.63 -6.25
CA ASP A 208 2.86 17.96 -7.46
C ASP A 208 2.92 16.86 -8.52
N ARG A 209 3.89 15.93 -8.41
CA ARG A 209 4.12 14.83 -9.35
C ARG A 209 4.49 13.54 -8.65
N THR A 210 4.38 12.44 -9.39
CA THR A 210 4.87 11.13 -8.96
C THR A 210 6.26 10.88 -9.55
N TYR A 211 7.19 10.39 -8.75
CA TYR A 211 8.58 10.13 -9.14
C TYR A 211 9.28 9.19 -8.15
N ILE A 212 10.43 8.64 -8.54
CA ILE A 212 11.27 7.86 -7.63
C ILE A 212 12.29 8.81 -7.01
N PHE A 213 12.33 8.84 -5.68
CA PHE A 213 13.30 9.59 -4.89
C PHE A 213 14.46 8.66 -4.51
N ASN A 214 15.69 9.19 -4.52
CA ASN A 214 16.91 8.46 -4.19
C ASN A 214 17.20 7.25 -5.10
N GLU A 215 17.02 7.40 -6.42
CA GLU A 215 17.32 6.36 -7.42
C GLU A 215 18.80 5.89 -7.35
N ASP A 216 19.72 6.80 -7.01
CA ASP A 216 21.15 6.50 -6.88
C ASP A 216 21.50 5.69 -5.61
N CYS A 217 20.50 5.37 -4.78
CA CYS A 217 20.63 4.58 -3.56
C CYS A 217 21.68 5.14 -2.57
N THR A 218 21.74 6.47 -2.47
CA THR A 218 22.67 7.16 -1.57
C THR A 218 22.14 7.12 -0.15
N ASP A 219 23.01 6.91 0.84
CA ASP A 219 22.60 6.99 2.25
C ASP A 219 22.24 8.44 2.63
N LEU A 220 20.96 8.68 2.87
CA LEU A 220 20.39 10.00 3.14
C LEU A 220 19.79 10.06 4.55
N PRO A 221 19.88 11.20 5.24
CA PRO A 221 19.20 11.40 6.51
C PRO A 221 17.68 11.43 6.32
N GLN A 222 16.95 11.19 7.40
CA GLN A 222 15.50 11.37 7.43
C GLN A 222 15.11 12.81 7.11
N SER A 223 14.07 12.99 6.31
CA SER A 223 13.53 14.29 5.92
C SER A 223 12.05 14.17 5.55
N GLU A 224 11.38 15.30 5.34
CA GLU A 224 9.96 15.32 4.93
C GLU A 224 9.72 14.61 3.58
N GLU A 225 10.67 14.72 2.64
CA GLU A 225 10.64 13.99 1.36
C GLU A 225 11.05 12.52 1.52
N TYR A 226 11.73 12.17 2.61
CA TYR A 226 12.29 10.83 2.83
C TYR A 226 12.27 10.43 4.32
N PRO A 227 11.08 10.09 4.86
CA PRO A 227 10.87 9.88 6.30
C PRO A 227 11.69 8.74 6.90
N CYS A 228 11.92 7.68 6.12
CA CYS A 228 12.68 6.52 6.59
C CYS A 228 14.18 6.80 6.72
N GLY A 229 14.73 7.75 5.94
CA GLY A 229 16.17 7.85 5.74
C GLY A 229 16.74 6.57 5.12
N GLY A 230 18.08 6.47 5.07
CA GLY A 230 18.78 5.31 4.55
C GLY A 230 19.08 5.40 3.05
N SER A 231 19.28 4.25 2.41
CA SER A 231 19.77 4.17 1.03
C SER A 231 18.75 3.65 0.01
N GLN A 232 17.54 3.26 0.42
CA GLN A 232 16.59 2.61 -0.50
C GLN A 232 15.74 3.64 -1.28
N PRO A 233 15.48 3.46 -2.58
CA PRO A 233 14.61 4.36 -3.32
C PRO A 233 13.18 4.37 -2.75
N LEU A 234 12.50 5.51 -2.83
CA LEU A 234 11.13 5.69 -2.36
C LEU A 234 10.28 6.32 -3.46
N ILE A 235 9.08 5.82 -3.70
CA ILE A 235 8.16 6.47 -4.63
C ILE A 235 7.46 7.62 -3.91
N ARG A 236 7.65 8.84 -4.41
CA ARG A 236 6.85 10.02 -4.03
C ARG A 236 5.67 10.12 -4.97
N SER A 237 4.46 10.29 -4.45
CA SER A 237 3.23 10.24 -5.26
C SER A 237 2.27 11.39 -4.98
N ASN A 238 1.76 12.00 -6.05
CA ASN A 238 0.73 13.03 -5.97
C ASN A 238 -0.71 12.46 -5.93
N LYS A 239 -0.85 11.12 -5.88
CA LYS A 239 -2.15 10.41 -5.95
C LYS A 239 -2.84 10.31 -4.58
N TYR A 240 -2.78 11.38 -3.81
CA TYR A 240 -3.46 11.57 -2.53
C TYR A 240 -3.68 13.06 -2.29
N ASN A 241 -4.87 13.41 -1.81
CA ASN A 241 -5.16 14.76 -1.37
C ASN A 241 -5.26 14.77 0.15
N ALA A 242 -4.68 15.79 0.78
CA ALA A 242 -4.77 15.95 2.22
C ALA A 242 -6.23 16.07 2.69
N VAL A 243 -6.55 15.44 3.81
CA VAL A 243 -7.90 15.43 4.40
C VAL A 243 -7.81 15.87 5.85
N THR A 244 -8.65 16.83 6.23
CA THR A 244 -8.78 17.24 7.62
C THR A 244 -9.81 16.38 8.35
N VAL A 245 -9.35 15.67 9.36
CA VAL A 245 -10.18 14.90 10.29
C VAL A 245 -10.56 15.82 11.45
N THR A 246 -11.85 15.89 11.78
CA THR A 246 -12.33 16.57 12.98
C THR A 246 -12.59 15.52 14.06
N MET A 247 -11.97 15.65 15.22
CA MET A 247 -12.16 14.71 16.33
C MET A 247 -13.62 14.77 16.82
N PRO A 248 -14.29 13.62 17.02
CA PRO A 248 -15.69 13.57 17.43
C PRO A 248 -15.89 14.07 18.87
N ASP A 249 -16.95 14.84 19.10
CA ASP A 249 -17.38 15.19 20.45
C ASP A 249 -18.03 13.97 21.15
N LYS A 250 -18.24 14.07 22.47
CA LYS A 250 -18.81 12.97 23.25
C LYS A 250 -20.15 12.51 22.66
N GLY A 251 -20.23 11.21 22.36
CA GLY A 251 -21.41 10.57 21.79
C GLY A 251 -21.51 10.67 20.26
N GLU A 252 -20.56 11.34 19.60
CA GLU A 252 -20.43 11.33 18.15
C GLU A 252 -19.57 10.15 17.68
N GLU A 253 -19.85 9.69 16.46
CA GLU A 253 -19.04 8.71 15.74
C GLU A 253 -18.64 9.33 14.40
N VAL A 254 -17.35 9.22 14.06
CA VAL A 254 -16.80 9.65 12.77
C VAL A 254 -16.14 8.43 12.12
N GLU A 255 -16.53 8.10 10.89
CA GLU A 255 -15.88 7.02 10.12
C GLU A 255 -14.86 7.63 9.15
N MET A 256 -13.60 7.19 9.24
CA MET A 256 -12.61 7.40 8.20
C MET A 256 -12.65 6.22 7.22
N TYR A 257 -12.92 6.49 5.96
CA TYR A 257 -12.98 5.48 4.91
C TYR A 257 -11.89 5.71 3.88
N SER A 258 -10.93 4.80 3.80
CA SER A 258 -9.83 4.84 2.85
C SER A 258 -10.10 3.91 1.67
N THR A 259 -9.73 4.32 0.46
CA THR A 259 -9.67 3.44 -0.72
C THR A 259 -8.25 3.49 -1.27
N ILE A 260 -7.60 2.33 -1.27
CA ILE A 260 -6.28 2.12 -1.88
C ILE A 260 -6.50 1.33 -3.16
N SER A 261 -6.24 1.97 -4.29
CA SER A 261 -6.46 1.39 -5.62
C SER A 261 -5.13 1.18 -6.33
N PHE A 262 -4.97 0.02 -6.98
CA PHE A 262 -3.84 -0.29 -7.85
C PHE A 262 -4.36 -0.70 -9.24
N ASP A 263 -4.15 0.11 -10.26
CA ASP A 263 -4.56 -0.23 -11.63
C ASP A 263 -3.67 -1.34 -12.21
N THR A 264 -4.27 -2.52 -12.40
CA THR A 264 -3.58 -3.73 -12.88
C THR A 264 -3.76 -3.97 -14.38
N GLU A 265 -4.49 -3.11 -15.10
CA GLU A 265 -4.76 -3.30 -16.53
C GLU A 265 -3.46 -3.25 -17.34
N ASN A 266 -3.11 -4.33 -18.05
CA ASN A 266 -1.86 -4.45 -18.80
C ASN A 266 -0.62 -4.13 -17.94
N LEU A 267 -0.61 -4.61 -16.68
CA LEU A 267 0.44 -4.32 -15.72
C LEU A 267 1.78 -4.97 -16.08
N ILE A 268 1.76 -6.16 -16.68
CA ILE A 268 2.97 -6.91 -17.01
C ILE A 268 3.16 -6.87 -18.51
N GLN A 269 4.34 -6.45 -18.97
CA GLN A 269 4.73 -6.45 -20.36
C GLN A 269 5.70 -7.61 -20.62
N VAL A 270 5.54 -8.24 -21.78
CA VAL A 270 6.37 -9.35 -22.24
C VAL A 270 7.18 -8.91 -23.45
N TYR A 271 8.47 -9.18 -23.42
CA TYR A 271 9.42 -8.88 -24.48
C TYR A 271 10.12 -10.15 -24.94
N ALA A 272 10.41 -10.22 -26.24
CA ALA A 272 11.14 -11.31 -26.83
C ALA A 272 12.56 -11.37 -26.23
N GLY A 273 13.01 -12.57 -25.90
CA GLY A 273 14.30 -12.82 -25.26
C GLY A 273 15.54 -12.53 -26.12
N ASN A 274 16.65 -13.20 -25.81
CA ASN A 274 17.95 -12.96 -26.43
C ASN A 274 17.97 -13.26 -27.94
N ASP A 275 17.21 -14.26 -28.37
CA ASP A 275 17.08 -14.62 -29.78
C ASP A 275 16.05 -13.75 -30.53
N ASN A 276 15.33 -12.90 -29.80
CA ASN A 276 14.25 -12.05 -30.27
C ASN A 276 13.13 -12.84 -30.99
N VAL A 277 12.92 -14.09 -30.58
CA VAL A 277 11.80 -14.94 -30.98
C VAL A 277 10.76 -14.90 -29.85
N PRO A 278 9.52 -14.45 -30.12
CA PRO A 278 8.49 -14.40 -29.08
C PRO A 278 8.01 -15.80 -28.69
N TYR A 279 7.47 -15.90 -27.48
CA TYR A 279 6.85 -17.09 -26.90
C TYR A 279 7.84 -18.24 -26.67
N THR A 280 9.02 -17.89 -26.17
CA THR A 280 10.11 -18.83 -25.86
C THR A 280 10.52 -18.71 -24.39
N MET A 281 11.24 -19.72 -23.88
CA MET A 281 11.60 -19.79 -22.46
C MET A 281 12.45 -18.63 -21.93
N ASP A 282 13.09 -17.85 -22.80
CA ASP A 282 13.94 -16.71 -22.44
C ASP A 282 13.27 -15.34 -22.61
N ASP A 283 11.97 -15.31 -22.91
CA ASP A 283 11.16 -14.09 -22.89
C ASP A 283 11.24 -13.37 -21.54
N ILE A 284 11.18 -12.04 -21.60
CA ILE A 284 11.36 -11.14 -20.48
C ILE A 284 10.02 -10.59 -20.04
N PHE A 285 9.67 -10.84 -18.78
CA PHE A 285 8.46 -10.32 -18.15
C PHE A 285 8.82 -9.22 -17.18
N VAL A 286 8.20 -8.06 -17.33
CA VAL A 286 8.48 -6.87 -16.50
C VAL A 286 7.21 -6.11 -16.20
N TYR A 287 7.22 -5.34 -15.12
CA TYR A 287 6.16 -4.37 -14.94
C TYR A 287 6.24 -3.28 -16.00
N ALA A 288 5.07 -2.89 -16.51
CA ALA A 288 4.92 -1.81 -17.47
C ALA A 288 5.63 -0.53 -16.96
N PRO A 289 6.22 0.28 -17.86
CA PRO A 289 6.87 1.52 -17.47
C PRO A 289 5.98 2.40 -16.59
N ASN A 290 6.59 2.99 -15.57
CA ASN A 290 5.90 3.80 -14.57
C ASN A 290 4.77 3.06 -13.82
N TYR A 291 4.86 1.74 -13.61
CA TYR A 291 3.85 0.99 -12.84
C TYR A 291 3.56 1.61 -11.47
N TRP A 292 4.55 2.29 -10.87
CA TRP A 292 4.41 2.99 -9.59
C TRP A 292 3.40 4.16 -9.63
N GLU A 293 3.06 4.69 -10.80
CA GLU A 293 2.01 5.70 -10.97
C GLU A 293 0.58 5.13 -10.87
N ARG A 294 0.46 3.79 -10.88
CA ARG A 294 -0.82 3.08 -10.94
C ARG A 294 -1.46 2.85 -9.59
N ILE A 295 -0.78 3.21 -8.49
CA ILE A 295 -1.34 3.18 -7.15
C ILE A 295 -1.87 4.56 -6.74
N SER A 296 -2.95 4.58 -5.98
CA SER A 296 -3.62 5.80 -5.55
C SER A 296 -4.37 5.59 -4.25
N VAL A 297 -4.50 6.67 -3.47
CA VAL A 297 -5.12 6.62 -2.15
C VAL A 297 -6.13 7.74 -2.03
N LYS A 298 -7.35 7.39 -1.63
CA LYS A 298 -8.41 8.34 -1.30
C LYS A 298 -8.82 8.14 0.15
N LEU A 299 -8.87 9.20 0.93
CA LEU A 299 -9.41 9.21 2.28
C LEU A 299 -10.70 10.03 2.28
N GLU A 300 -11.74 9.53 2.94
CA GLU A 300 -13.03 10.19 3.12
C GLU A 300 -13.42 10.19 4.60
N ILE A 301 -14.10 11.24 5.03
CA ILE A 301 -14.72 11.33 6.36
C ILE A 301 -16.23 11.21 6.18
N ARG A 302 -16.86 10.31 6.93
CA ARG A 302 -18.29 9.97 6.84
C ARG A 302 -18.99 10.14 8.18
#